data_AF-A0A7V9INH1-F1
#
_entry.id   AF-A0A7V9INH1-F1
#
_cell.length_a   1.000
_cell.length_b   1.000
_cell.length_c   1.000
_cell.angle_alpha   90.00
_cell.angle_beta   90.00
_cell.angle_gamma   90.00
#
_symmetry.space_group_name_H-M   'P 1'
#
loop_
_entity.id
_entity.type
_entity.pdbx_description
1 polymer ?
#
loop_
_entity_poly.entity_id
_entity_poly.type
_entity_poly.pdbx_seq_one_letter_code
_entity_poly.pdbx_strand_id
1 'polypeptide(L)'
;MRLLLWVVIGVIAFFGFMNWPVLNAPAPLWVGVTTITAPLGTLMLVLFGIIVLLMLIEQSAALGETRRYGRDLDAQRKLADQAEASRFTELRTYLAQEMSSLRTALDQQGNALAATIAELDDRLERGNSVLRPPPPLR
;
A
#
# COMPACT_ATOMS: atom_id res chain seq x y z
N MET A 1 14.61 -2.63 -23.67
CA MET A 1 13.91 -3.56 -24.58
C MET A 1 13.08 -2.85 -25.66
N ARG A 2 12.12 -1.98 -25.33
CA ARG A 2 11.26 -1.28 -26.33
C ARG A 2 12.01 -0.36 -27.29
N LEU A 3 13.02 0.36 -26.80
CA LEU A 3 13.85 1.26 -27.63
C LEU A 3 14.69 0.47 -28.65
N LEU A 4 15.15 -0.73 -28.28
CA LEU A 4 15.89 -1.62 -29.15
C LEU A 4 15.03 -2.10 -30.33
N LEU A 5 13.73 -2.38 -30.11
CA LEU A 5 12.82 -2.76 -31.19
C LEU A 5 12.63 -1.64 -32.21
N TRP A 6 12.43 -0.40 -31.76
CA TRP A 6 12.33 0.75 -32.67
C TRP A 6 13.61 1.00 -33.45
N VAL A 7 14.77 0.81 -32.80
CA VAL A 7 16.08 0.90 -33.46
C VAL A 7 16.24 -0.21 -34.52
N VAL A 8 15.90 -1.46 -34.17
CA VAL A 8 15.98 -2.60 -35.10
C VAL A 8 15.04 -2.42 -36.29
N ILE A 9 13.80 -1.96 -36.05
CA ILE A 9 12.85 -1.64 -37.13
C ILE A 9 13.42 -0.52 -38.02
N GLY A 10 13.99 0.53 -37.43
CA GLY A 10 14.62 1.62 -38.18
C GLY A 10 15.79 1.16 -39.04
N VAL A 11 16.66 0.29 -38.50
CA VAL A 11 17.80 -0.28 -39.22
C VAL A 11 17.33 -1.18 -40.37
N ILE A 12 16.30 -2.00 -40.16
CA ILE A 12 15.74 -2.87 -41.19
C ILE A 12 15.06 -2.05 -42.29
N ALA A 13 14.31 -1.01 -41.95
CA ALA A 13 13.70 -0.10 -42.91
C ALA A 13 14.75 0.65 -43.74
N PHE A 14 15.80 1.16 -43.08
CA PHE A 14 16.91 1.84 -43.75
C PHE A 14 17.68 0.90 -44.69
N PHE A 15 17.96 -0.33 -44.24
CA PHE A 15 18.61 -1.36 -45.04
C PHE A 15 17.74 -1.78 -46.24
N GLY A 16 16.44 -1.96 -46.04
CA GLY A 16 15.48 -2.26 -47.11
C GLY A 16 15.38 -1.14 -48.14
N PHE A 17 15.40 0.12 -47.70
CA PHE A 17 15.40 1.28 -48.57
C PHE A 17 16.69 1.37 -49.43
N MET A 18 17.87 1.15 -48.83
CA MET A 18 19.13 1.14 -49.59
C MET A 18 19.22 -0.01 -50.61
N ASN A 19 18.65 -1.18 -50.29
CA ASN A 19 18.72 -2.37 -51.14
C ASN A 19 17.50 -2.55 -52.06
N TRP A 20 16.69 -1.50 -52.22
CA TRP A 20 15.43 -1.53 -52.97
C TRP A 20 15.52 -2.14 -54.39
N PRO A 21 16.53 -1.83 -55.22
CA PRO A 21 16.63 -2.42 -56.56
C PRO A 21 16.89 -3.92 -56.55
N VAL A 22 17.70 -4.41 -55.61
CA VAL A 22 18.05 -5.83 -55.44
C VAL A 22 16.85 -6.60 -54.90
N LEU A 23 16.09 -5.98 -53.99
CA LEU A 23 14.88 -6.54 -53.40
C LEU A 23 13.73 -6.65 -54.40
N ASN A 24 13.64 -5.73 -55.36
CA ASN A 24 12.64 -5.75 -56.43
C ASN A 24 13.05 -6.60 -57.66
N ALA A 25 14.24 -7.20 -57.64
CA ALA A 25 14.67 -8.08 -58.72
C ALA A 25 13.73 -9.32 -58.82
N PRO A 26 13.19 -9.63 -60.01
CA PRO A 26 12.35 -10.81 -60.20
C PRO A 26 13.16 -12.08 -59.93
N ALA A 27 12.77 -12.85 -58.91
CA ALA A 27 13.41 -14.11 -58.56
C ALA A 27 12.40 -15.27 -58.68
N PRO A 28 12.76 -16.36 -59.39
CA PRO A 28 11.92 -17.57 -59.38
C PRO A 28 12.03 -18.23 -58.00
N LEU A 29 10.94 -18.18 -57.23
CA LEU A 29 10.86 -18.70 -55.86
C LEU A 29 10.02 -19.97 -55.84
N TRP A 30 10.55 -21.03 -55.23
CA TRP A 30 9.83 -22.28 -55.05
C TRP A 30 8.97 -22.22 -53.78
N VAL A 31 7.65 -22.30 -53.92
CA VAL A 31 6.68 -22.10 -52.82
C VAL A 31 6.15 -23.44 -52.27
N GLY A 32 6.89 -24.53 -52.45
CA GLY A 32 6.44 -25.87 -52.03
C GLY A 32 5.71 -26.67 -53.12
N VAL A 33 4.97 -25.98 -54.00
CA VAL A 33 4.11 -26.63 -55.02
C VAL A 33 4.43 -26.14 -56.43
N THR A 34 4.69 -24.85 -56.60
CA THR A 34 5.02 -24.24 -57.90
C THR A 34 6.06 -23.15 -57.72
N THR A 35 6.75 -22.78 -58.80
CA THR A 35 7.67 -21.63 -58.82
C THR A 35 6.90 -20.36 -59.18
N ILE A 36 6.83 -19.42 -58.24
CA ILE A 36 6.24 -18.10 -58.48
C ILE A 36 7.39 -17.12 -58.66
N THR A 37 7.37 -16.37 -59.75
CA THR A 37 8.34 -15.28 -59.95
C THR A 37 7.85 -14.07 -59.18
N ALA A 38 8.45 -13.84 -58.01
CA ALA A 38 8.10 -12.73 -57.14
C ALA A 38 9.36 -11.96 -56.74
N PRO A 39 9.27 -10.65 -56.49
CA PRO A 39 10.39 -9.93 -55.94
C PRO A 39 10.70 -10.43 -54.52
N LEU A 40 11.96 -10.78 -54.28
CA LEU A 40 12.42 -11.38 -53.02
C LEU A 40 12.10 -10.48 -51.80
N GLY A 41 12.18 -9.17 -51.98
CA GLY A 41 11.93 -8.21 -50.91
C GLY A 41 10.49 -8.20 -50.39
N THR A 42 9.52 -8.47 -51.26
CA THR A 42 8.12 -8.57 -50.88
C THR A 42 7.90 -9.69 -49.86
N LEU A 43 8.57 -10.82 -50.05
CA LEU A 43 8.43 -12.00 -49.20
C LEU A 43 9.10 -11.79 -47.83
N MET A 44 10.28 -11.16 -47.82
CA MET A 44 10.98 -10.75 -46.59
C MET A 44 10.19 -9.72 -45.78
N LEU A 45 9.60 -8.71 -46.43
CA LEU A 45 8.78 -7.69 -45.76
C LEU A 45 7.51 -8.27 -45.15
N VAL A 46 6.83 -9.16 -45.88
CA VAL A 46 5.62 -9.83 -45.37
C VAL A 46 5.97 -10.71 -44.17
N LEU A 47 7.02 -11.52 -44.25
CA LEU A 47 7.46 -12.38 -43.14
C LEU A 47 7.87 -11.55 -41.92
N PHE A 48 8.63 -10.47 -42.12
CA PHE A 48 9.01 -9.56 -41.04
C PHE A 48 7.78 -8.90 -40.41
N GLY A 49 6.82 -8.44 -41.23
CA GLY A 49 5.55 -7.89 -40.76
C GLY A 49 4.75 -8.89 -39.92
N ILE A 50 4.70 -10.16 -40.33
CA ILE A 50 4.05 -11.24 -39.56
C ILE A 50 4.75 -11.44 -38.21
N ILE A 51 6.08 -11.51 -38.19
CA ILE A 51 6.85 -11.67 -36.94
C ILE A 51 6.61 -10.50 -35.98
N VAL A 52 6.62 -9.26 -36.48
CA VAL A 52 6.31 -8.07 -35.68
C VAL A 52 4.87 -8.10 -35.16
N LEU A 53 3.91 -8.52 -35.98
CA LEU A 53 2.50 -8.64 -35.58
C LEU A 53 2.32 -9.67 -34.46
N LEU A 54 2.94 -10.85 -34.58
CA LEU A 54 2.93 -11.88 -33.53
C LEU A 54 3.54 -11.36 -32.23
N MET A 55 4.63 -10.59 -32.32
CA MET A 55 5.26 -9.97 -31.14
C MET A 55 4.36 -8.90 -30.47
N LEU A 56 3.55 -8.18 -31.24
CA LEU A 56 2.60 -7.20 -30.73
C LEU A 56 1.44 -7.84 -29.96
N ILE A 57 0.99 -9.03 -30.36
CA ILE A 57 -0.10 -9.77 -29.71
C ILE A 57 0.30 -10.12 -28.26
N GLU A 58 1.51 -10.64 -28.06
CA GLU A 58 2.07 -10.97 -26.74
C GLU A 58 2.19 -9.74 -25.82
N GLN A 59 2.37 -8.56 -26.40
CA GLN A 59 2.59 -7.33 -25.65
C GLN A 59 1.30 -6.73 -25.04
N SER A 60 0.13 -7.21 -25.47
CA SER A 60 -1.18 -6.78 -24.95
C SER A 60 -1.46 -7.28 -23.53
N ALA A 61 -0.90 -8.43 -23.14
CA ALA A 61 -1.03 -8.97 -21.78
C ALA A 61 -0.29 -8.09 -20.74
N ALA A 62 0.87 -7.54 -21.11
CA ALA A 62 1.73 -6.78 -20.21
C ALA A 62 1.15 -5.39 -19.79
N LEU A 63 0.25 -4.81 -20.60
CA LEU A 63 -0.43 -3.55 -20.25
C LEU A 63 -1.66 -3.77 -19.34
N GLY A 64 -2.23 -4.99 -19.36
CA GLY A 64 -3.30 -5.37 -18.44
C GLY A 64 -2.79 -5.61 -17.02
N GLU A 65 -1.56 -6.12 -16.89
CA GLU A 65 -0.95 -6.50 -15.62
C GLU A 65 -0.57 -5.31 -14.75
N THR A 66 -0.12 -4.20 -15.34
CA THR A 66 0.16 -2.95 -14.61
C THR A 66 -1.08 -2.38 -13.90
N ARG A 67 -2.27 -2.57 -14.49
CA ARG A 67 -3.54 -2.19 -13.84
C ARG A 67 -3.99 -3.17 -12.75
N ARG A 68 -3.45 -4.40 -12.72
CA ARG A 68 -3.71 -5.37 -11.65
C ARG A 68 -2.82 -5.10 -10.45
N TYR A 69 -1.52 -4.88 -10.67
CA TYR A 69 -0.59 -4.51 -9.59
C TYR A 69 -1.00 -3.25 -8.83
N GLY A 70 -1.52 -2.22 -9.51
CA GLY A 70 -2.04 -1.02 -8.85
C GLY A 70 -3.26 -1.31 -7.96
N ARG A 71 -4.16 -2.19 -8.40
CA ARG A 71 -5.34 -2.57 -7.63
C ARG A 71 -5.00 -3.39 -6.38
N ASP A 72 -4.04 -4.29 -6.50
CA ASP A 72 -3.61 -5.11 -5.36
C ASP A 72 -2.87 -4.28 -4.31
N LEU A 73 -2.04 -3.31 -4.74
CA LEU A 73 -1.39 -2.35 -3.84
C LEU A 73 -2.40 -1.42 -3.15
N ASP A 74 -3.39 -0.91 -3.88
CA ASP A 74 -4.45 -0.07 -3.30
C ASP A 74 -5.30 -0.85 -2.29
N ALA A 75 -5.58 -2.12 -2.57
CA ALA A 75 -6.30 -2.99 -1.64
C ALA A 75 -5.49 -3.24 -0.36
N GLN A 76 -4.19 -3.55 -0.48
CA GLN A 76 -3.32 -3.73 0.69
C GLN A 76 -3.17 -2.45 1.51
N ARG A 77 -3.02 -1.29 0.85
CA ARG A 77 -2.94 -0.01 1.52
C ARG A 77 -4.19 0.29 2.33
N LYS A 78 -5.38 0.05 1.76
CA LYS A 78 -6.65 0.22 2.49
C LYS A 78 -6.75 -0.69 3.71
N LEU A 79 -6.31 -1.95 3.59
CA LEU A 79 -6.28 -2.88 4.73
C LEU A 79 -5.30 -2.44 5.81
N ALA A 80 -4.12 -1.94 5.43
CA ALA A 80 -3.14 -1.38 6.35
C ALA A 80 -3.69 -0.14 7.07
N ASP A 81 -4.24 0.82 6.33
CA ASP A 81 -4.83 2.05 6.89
C ASP A 81 -5.98 1.72 7.87
N GLN A 82 -6.81 0.73 7.53
CA GLN A 82 -7.89 0.26 8.40
C GLN A 82 -7.36 -0.42 9.67
N ALA A 83 -6.32 -1.24 9.54
CA ALA A 83 -5.66 -1.88 10.68
C ALA A 83 -4.99 -0.85 11.60
N GLU A 84 -4.35 0.17 11.04
CA GLU A 84 -3.76 1.29 11.77
C GLU A 84 -4.83 2.11 12.50
N ALA A 85 -5.95 2.42 11.85
CA ALA A 85 -7.08 3.12 12.48
C ALA A 85 -7.68 2.32 13.65
N SER A 86 -7.79 0.99 13.52
CA SER A 86 -8.24 0.11 14.59
C SER A 86 -7.27 0.11 15.77
N ARG A 87 -5.96 -0.05 15.51
CA ARG A 87 -4.88 0.01 16.51
C ARG A 87 -4.88 1.34 17.26
N PHE A 88 -5.04 2.45 16.55
CA PHE A 88 -5.09 3.78 17.17
C PHE A 88 -6.31 3.93 18.08
N THR A 89 -7.46 3.43 17.65
CA THR A 89 -8.71 3.46 18.44
C THR A 89 -8.60 2.58 19.69
N GLU A 90 -8.02 1.40 19.56
CA GLU A 90 -7.79 0.48 20.67
C GLU A 90 -6.85 1.07 21.72
N LEU A 91 -5.70 1.63 21.30
CA LEU A 91 -4.75 2.30 22.20
C LEU A 91 -5.38 3.50 22.91
N ARG A 92 -6.16 4.32 22.19
CA ARG A 92 -6.87 5.45 22.78
C ARG A 92 -7.88 5.01 23.83
N THR A 93 -8.60 3.92 23.56
CA THR A 93 -9.59 3.36 24.48
C THR A 93 -8.92 2.82 25.73
N TYR A 94 -7.82 2.07 25.56
CA TYR A 94 -7.01 1.56 26.66
C TYR A 94 -6.47 2.69 27.55
N LEU A 95 -5.87 3.72 26.96
CA LEU A 95 -5.37 4.88 27.70
C LEU A 95 -6.48 5.65 28.42
N ALA A 96 -7.65 5.82 27.78
CA ALA A 96 -8.79 6.46 28.42
C ALA A 96 -9.30 5.65 29.63
N GLN A 97 -9.30 4.33 29.52
CA GLN A 97 -9.68 3.43 30.60
C GLN A 97 -8.69 3.49 31.76
N GLU A 98 -7.38 3.48 31.49
CA GLU A 98 -6.34 3.58 32.51
C GLU A 98 -6.34 4.95 33.22
N MET A 99 -6.57 6.04 32.48
CA MET A 99 -6.76 7.36 33.08
C MET A 99 -7.98 7.41 34.00
N SER A 100 -9.06 6.73 33.63
CA SER A 100 -10.28 6.64 34.44
C SER A 100 -10.05 5.79 35.71
N SER A 101 -9.32 4.68 35.60
CA SER A 101 -8.99 3.83 36.76
C SER A 101 -8.12 4.59 37.76
N LEU A 102 -7.09 5.29 37.26
CA LEU A 102 -6.20 6.13 38.08
C LEU A 102 -6.97 7.25 38.80
N ARG A 103 -7.88 7.95 38.11
CA ARG A 103 -8.74 8.97 38.76
C ARG A 103 -9.58 8.38 39.87
N THR A 104 -10.21 7.24 39.62
CA THR A 104 -11.04 6.56 40.61
C THR A 104 -10.22 6.14 41.84
N ALA A 105 -9.00 5.64 41.63
CA ALA A 105 -8.09 5.27 42.71
C ALA A 105 -7.65 6.49 43.54
N LEU A 106 -7.37 7.62 42.90
CA LEU A 106 -7.05 8.87 43.58
C LEU A 106 -8.22 9.41 44.40
N ASP A 107 -9.44 9.39 43.85
CA ASP A 107 -10.64 9.82 44.57
C ASP A 107 -10.91 8.92 45.79
N GLN A 108 -10.72 7.61 45.65
CA GLN A 108 -10.83 6.66 46.77
C GLN A 108 -9.78 6.92 47.84
N GLN A 109 -8.53 7.17 47.47
CA GLN A 109 -7.48 7.54 48.43
C GLN A 109 -7.79 8.86 49.12
N GLY A 110 -8.25 9.88 48.38
CA GLY A 110 -8.65 11.18 48.94
C GLY A 110 -9.79 11.04 49.96
N ASN A 111 -10.80 10.24 49.65
CA ASN A 111 -11.91 9.95 50.56
C ASN A 111 -11.45 9.18 51.80
N ALA A 112 -10.57 8.18 51.63
CA ALA A 112 -10.00 7.44 52.76
C ALA A 112 -9.18 8.36 53.67
N LEU A 113 -8.35 9.23 53.10
CA LEU A 113 -7.58 10.21 53.86
C LEU A 113 -8.49 11.19 54.61
N ALA A 114 -9.51 11.73 53.94
CA ALA A 114 -10.50 12.61 54.58
C ALA A 114 -11.21 11.93 55.76
N ALA A 115 -11.59 10.66 55.61
CA ALA A 115 -12.19 9.88 56.69
C ALA A 115 -11.22 9.68 57.87
N THR A 116 -9.94 9.37 57.61
CA THR A 116 -8.95 9.24 58.67
C THR A 116 -8.67 10.56 59.39
N ILE A 117 -8.66 11.68 58.67
CA ILE A 117 -8.49 13.01 59.26
C ILE A 117 -9.70 13.34 60.14
N ALA A 118 -10.92 13.09 59.68
CA ALA A 118 -12.12 13.31 60.48
C ALA A 118 -12.14 12.47 61.76
N GLU A 119 -11.72 11.20 61.70
CA GLU A 119 -11.62 10.36 62.90
C GLU A 119 -10.58 10.89 63.90
N LEU A 120 -9.44 11.40 63.43
CA LEU A 120 -8.43 12.01 64.30
C LEU A 120 -8.93 13.28 64.97
N ASP A 121 -9.66 14.13 64.24
CA ASP A 121 -10.26 15.36 64.75
C ASP A 121 -11.28 15.05 65.87
N ASP A 122 -12.17 14.07 65.64
CA ASP A 122 -13.15 13.57 66.64
C ASP A 122 -12.47 13.00 67.90
N ARG A 123 -11.31 12.36 67.76
CA ARG A 123 -10.53 11.85 68.89
C ARG A 123 -9.88 12.98 69.69
N LEU A 124 -9.39 14.02 69.01
CA LEU A 124 -8.81 15.21 69.63
C LEU A 124 -9.85 16.02 70.41
N GLU A 125 -11.04 16.26 69.85
CA GLU A 125 -12.13 16.93 70.57
C GLU A 125 -12.58 16.15 71.82
N ARG A 126 -12.69 14.82 71.72
CA ARG A 126 -12.97 13.97 72.88
C ARG A 126 -11.86 14.02 73.93
N GLY A 127 -10.59 13.96 73.53
CA GLY A 127 -9.47 14.10 74.48
C GLY A 127 -9.46 15.47 75.18
N ASN A 128 -9.71 16.54 74.44
CA ASN A 128 -9.73 17.91 74.96
C ASN A 128 -10.90 18.15 75.93
N SER A 129 -12.09 17.58 75.64
CA SER A 129 -13.25 17.68 76.55
C SER A 129 -13.03 16.95 77.89
N VAL A 130 -12.27 15.85 77.91
CA VAL A 130 -11.91 15.13 79.15
C VAL A 130 -10.95 15.93 80.02
N LEU A 131 -10.07 16.73 79.42
CA LEU A 131 -9.10 17.59 80.12
C LEU A 131 -9.71 18.91 80.64
N ARG A 132 -10.95 19.25 80.28
CA ARG A 132 -11.63 20.46 80.76
C ARG A 132 -12.40 20.15 82.06
N PRO A 133 -11.98 20.68 83.24
CA PRO A 133 -12.67 20.40 84.49
C PRO A 133 -14.08 21.01 84.51
N PRO A 134 -15.05 20.37 85.19
CA PRO A 134 -16.43 20.85 85.25
C PRO A 134 -16.50 22.24 85.90
N PRO A 135 -17.43 23.12 85.44
CA PRO A 135 -17.57 24.45 86.01
C PRO A 135 -17.91 24.37 87.51
N PRO A 136 -17.36 25.28 88.35
CA PRO A 136 -17.62 25.27 89.78
C PRO A 136 -19.11 25.51 90.04
N LEU A 137 -19.72 24.57 90.77
CA LEU A 137 -21.11 24.65 91.23
C LEU A 137 -21.26 25.89 92.12
N ARG A 138 -22.08 26.84 91.67
CA ARG A 138 -22.58 27.96 92.48
C ARG A 138 -23.93 27.59 93.08
#